data_AF-A0A926YCD0-F1
#
_entry.id   AF-A0A926YCD0-F1
#
_cell.length_a   1.000
_cell.length_b   1.000
_cell.length_c   1.000
_cell.angle_alpha   90.00
_cell.angle_beta   90.00
_cell.angle_gamma   90.00
#
_symmetry.space_group_name_H-M   'P 1'
#
loop_
_entity.id
_entity.type
_entity.pdbx_description
1 polymer ?
#
loop_
_entity_poly.entity_id
_entity_poly.type
_entity_poly.pdbx_seq_one_letter_code
_entity_poly.pdbx_strand_id
1 'polypeptide(L)'
;MGIATENAATIAILLIAVGILVWGYYRAKPFGKLGILAWLQSVSLMAPWLIFFGLFAAGLYLNLVSILFLLVASAGLYIFLGNQLRAASQDEALRERIESMLKSSEDLDAIAEKAAENLTNSEPSISAPLPANRPADVLPIPSEDLKTIQEIFGIDTFFATETISYQNGAIFKGNLRGEPEKVYTRLAAQLQQRLDERYRLFMVPNQEDKPVVIVLPSSNDPQPLTLSQKILSLVLLLATIATTFETGGLFLNFDFFNETSRLGEILPFSAGIWAVLLAHEIGHQVIAKRHNVRFSWPFFIPAWQLGSFGALNRFESLLPNRQVLFDVAFAGPAAGGIVSLAMLLVGLVLSHEGSLFQVPSEFFKGSILVGSLAKVVLGSALQQSLVDVHPLTIIGWLGLVLTAINLMPAGQLDGGRVVQAIYGRKIAGRTTVATLIVLALTSFVNPLALYWAIAIVFLQRDLERPSLNELTEPDDARAALGLLALFLMLATLIPFAPSFAGRLGIGG
;
A
#
# COMPACT_ATOMS: atom_id res chain seq x y z
N MET A 1 28.50 28.16 -19.85
CA MET A 1 28.61 28.51 -18.41
C MET A 1 27.53 27.89 -17.52
N GLY A 2 26.55 27.13 -18.06
CA GLY A 2 25.46 26.52 -17.25
C GLY A 2 25.71 25.11 -16.68
N ILE A 3 26.63 24.33 -17.26
CA ILE A 3 26.89 22.93 -16.84
C ILE A 3 27.65 22.86 -15.50
N ALA A 4 28.50 23.85 -15.21
CA ALA A 4 29.29 23.89 -13.98
C ALA A 4 28.43 24.16 -12.72
N THR A 5 27.36 24.94 -12.87
CA THR A 5 26.45 25.31 -11.76
C THR A 5 25.49 24.17 -11.38
N GLU A 6 25.02 23.36 -12.33
CA GLU A 6 24.13 22.21 -12.03
C GLU A 6 24.88 21.08 -11.28
N ASN A 7 26.13 20.82 -11.65
CA ASN A 7 26.96 19.85 -10.94
C ASN A 7 27.32 20.32 -9.53
N ALA A 8 27.55 21.62 -9.33
CA ALA A 8 27.86 22.18 -8.01
C ALA A 8 26.71 21.97 -7.00
N ALA A 9 25.47 22.16 -7.42
CA ALA A 9 24.30 21.92 -6.57
C ALA A 9 24.15 20.43 -6.20
N THR A 10 24.34 19.54 -7.17
CA THR A 10 24.27 18.08 -6.94
C THR A 10 25.37 17.60 -5.98
N ILE A 11 26.59 18.13 -6.15
CA ILE A 11 27.74 17.84 -5.27
C ILE A 11 27.48 18.37 -3.86
N ALA A 12 26.92 19.57 -3.70
CA ALA A 12 26.57 20.12 -2.40
C ALA A 12 25.51 19.27 -1.67
N ILE A 13 24.47 18.82 -2.38
CA ILE A 13 23.45 17.93 -1.82
C ILE A 13 24.06 16.59 -1.37
N LEU A 14 24.97 16.02 -2.18
CA LEU A 14 25.70 14.80 -1.81
C LEU A 14 26.53 14.98 -0.54
N LEU A 15 27.28 16.08 -0.42
CA LEU A 15 28.07 16.37 0.76
C LEU A 15 27.21 16.55 2.01
N ILE A 16 26.07 17.22 1.89
CA ILE A 16 25.09 17.36 2.98
C ILE A 16 24.55 15.98 3.37
N ALA A 17 24.15 15.16 2.40
CA ALA A 17 23.60 13.83 2.66
C ALA A 17 24.62 12.90 3.33
N VAL A 18 25.89 12.93 2.90
CA VAL A 18 26.99 12.23 3.57
C VAL A 18 27.18 12.75 5.00
N GLY A 19 27.13 14.07 5.20
CA GLY A 19 27.16 14.70 6.53
C GLY A 19 26.04 14.21 7.46
N ILE A 20 24.81 14.10 6.94
CA ILE A 20 23.65 13.57 7.67
C ILE A 20 23.87 12.08 8.03
N LEU A 21 24.43 11.28 7.11
CA LEU A 21 24.71 9.87 7.40
C LEU A 21 25.78 9.71 8.49
N VAL A 22 26.86 10.49 8.43
CA VAL A 22 27.92 10.50 9.45
C VAL A 22 27.37 10.94 10.80
N TRP A 23 26.56 12.01 10.82
CA TRP A 23 25.89 12.46 12.03
C TRP A 23 24.93 11.40 12.59
N GLY A 24 24.16 10.74 11.71
CA GLY A 24 23.29 9.63 12.06
C GLY A 24 24.05 8.46 12.70
N TYR A 25 25.25 8.14 12.20
CA TYR A 25 26.11 7.11 12.77
C TYR A 25 26.54 7.46 14.20
N TYR A 26 26.99 8.70 14.43
CA TYR A 26 27.37 9.15 15.76
C TYR A 26 26.21 9.14 16.75
N ARG A 27 24.99 9.47 16.28
CA ARG A 27 23.77 9.38 17.09
C ARG A 27 23.33 7.94 17.38
N ALA A 28 23.59 7.02 16.46
CA ALA A 28 23.25 5.61 16.59
C ALA A 28 24.22 4.82 17.49
N LYS A 29 25.49 5.20 17.50
CA LYS A 29 26.56 4.58 18.31
C LYS A 29 26.22 4.37 19.81
N PRO A 30 25.62 5.33 20.55
CA PRO A 30 25.26 5.12 21.96
C PRO A 30 24.18 4.04 22.19
N PHE A 31 23.39 3.68 21.17
CA PHE A 31 22.38 2.62 21.25
C PHE A 31 22.95 1.21 20.92
N GLY A 32 24.29 1.07 20.90
CA GLY A 32 24.97 -0.20 20.73
C GLY A 32 24.68 -0.90 19.40
N LYS A 33 24.58 -2.24 19.43
CA LYS A 33 24.38 -3.07 18.24
C LYS A 33 23.05 -2.78 17.53
N LEU A 34 21.97 -2.58 18.30
CA LEU A 34 20.64 -2.22 17.79
C LEU A 34 20.66 -0.89 17.04
N GLY A 35 21.29 0.14 17.63
CA GLY A 35 21.44 1.45 17.00
C GLY A 35 22.17 1.37 15.67
N ILE A 36 23.30 0.67 15.63
CA ILE A 36 24.11 0.55 14.41
C ILE A 36 23.34 -0.21 13.32
N LEU A 37 22.64 -1.29 13.67
CA LEU A 37 21.82 -2.05 12.70
C LEU A 37 20.69 -1.21 12.13
N ALA A 38 19.98 -0.45 12.96
CA ALA A 38 18.91 0.44 12.52
C ALA A 38 19.44 1.57 11.61
N TRP A 39 20.62 2.11 11.94
CA TRP A 39 21.30 3.08 11.08
C TRP A 39 21.71 2.46 9.74
N LEU A 40 22.30 1.26 9.74
CA LEU A 40 22.72 0.57 8.51
C LEU A 40 21.51 0.27 7.61
N GLN A 41 20.41 -0.16 8.22
CA GLN A 41 19.14 -0.37 7.54
C GLN A 41 18.64 0.93 6.91
N SER A 42 18.69 2.07 7.62
CA SER A 42 18.33 3.37 7.04
C SER A 42 19.26 3.80 5.90
N VAL A 43 20.56 3.56 6.04
CA VAL A 43 21.57 3.83 5.00
C VAL A 43 21.26 3.05 3.73
N SER A 44 20.83 1.79 3.83
CA SER A 44 20.48 1.00 2.65
C SER A 44 19.42 1.68 1.80
N LEU A 45 18.36 2.26 2.38
CA LEU A 45 17.33 2.98 1.62
C LEU A 45 17.84 4.23 0.87
N MET A 46 18.85 4.91 1.42
CA MET A 46 19.46 6.09 0.80
C MET A 46 20.58 5.74 -0.19
N ALA A 47 21.20 4.56 -0.06
CA ALA A 47 22.37 4.18 -0.84
C ALA A 47 22.15 4.20 -2.37
N PRO A 48 21.03 3.69 -2.94
CA PRO A 48 20.78 3.76 -4.38
C PRO A 48 20.80 5.19 -4.91
N TRP A 49 20.21 6.12 -4.17
CA TRP A 49 20.14 7.53 -4.56
C TRP A 49 21.49 8.21 -4.45
N LEU A 50 22.25 7.95 -3.38
CA LEU A 50 23.60 8.50 -3.24
C LEU A 50 24.54 7.99 -4.34
N ILE A 51 24.45 6.71 -4.70
CA ILE A 51 25.22 6.13 -5.80
C ILE A 51 24.77 6.74 -7.13
N PHE A 52 23.46 6.85 -7.37
CA PHE A 52 22.91 7.43 -8.58
C PHE A 52 23.34 8.90 -8.77
N PHE A 53 23.13 9.76 -7.76
CA PHE A 53 23.50 11.16 -7.83
C PHE A 53 25.02 11.35 -7.85
N GLY A 54 25.78 10.50 -7.16
CA GLY A 54 27.24 10.51 -7.17
C GLY A 54 27.81 10.22 -8.56
N LEU A 55 27.29 9.18 -9.21
CA LEU A 55 27.67 8.83 -10.59
C LEU A 55 27.22 9.91 -11.57
N PHE A 56 26.00 10.44 -11.40
CA PHE A 56 25.50 11.55 -12.21
C PHE A 56 26.39 12.79 -12.12
N ALA A 57 26.84 13.17 -10.91
CA ALA A 57 27.76 14.28 -10.71
C ALA A 57 29.15 14.03 -11.33
N ALA A 58 29.57 12.76 -11.40
CA ALA A 58 30.80 12.33 -12.09
C ALA A 58 30.63 12.21 -13.62
N GLY A 59 29.45 12.51 -14.16
CA GLY A 59 29.16 12.39 -15.59
C GLY A 59 28.91 10.95 -16.07
N LEU A 60 28.76 10.00 -15.15
CA LEU A 60 28.44 8.60 -15.44
C LEU A 60 26.93 8.37 -15.28
N TYR A 61 26.26 8.04 -16.38
CA TYR A 61 24.81 7.82 -16.39
C TYR A 61 24.48 6.33 -16.28
N LEU A 62 23.68 5.98 -15.27
CA LEU A 62 23.16 4.61 -15.13
C LEU A 62 21.93 4.42 -16.02
N ASN A 63 21.86 3.27 -16.69
CA ASN A 63 20.64 2.86 -17.39
C ASN A 63 19.57 2.39 -16.37
N LEU A 64 18.31 2.29 -16.80
CA LEU A 64 17.22 1.88 -15.92
C LEU A 64 17.47 0.51 -15.30
N VAL A 65 18.04 -0.44 -16.05
CA VAL A 65 18.35 -1.79 -15.55
C VAL A 65 19.32 -1.73 -14.37
N SER A 66 20.37 -0.90 -14.45
CA SER A 66 21.32 -0.68 -13.36
C SER A 66 20.68 0.01 -12.16
N ILE A 67 19.79 0.98 -12.38
CA ILE A 67 19.04 1.63 -11.30
C ILE A 67 18.11 0.64 -10.61
N LEU A 68 17.38 -0.18 -11.38
CA LEU A 68 16.46 -1.18 -10.87
C LEU A 68 17.21 -2.28 -10.11
N PHE A 69 18.36 -2.71 -10.63
CA PHE A 69 19.26 -3.62 -9.91
C PHE A 69 19.76 -3.02 -8.58
N LEU A 70 20.18 -1.74 -8.58
CA LEU A 70 20.59 -1.02 -7.37
C LEU A 70 19.46 -0.97 -6.33
N LEU A 71 18.23 -0.69 -6.77
CA LEU A 71 17.05 -0.66 -5.90
C LEU A 71 16.72 -2.05 -5.35
N VAL A 72 16.76 -3.10 -6.18
CA VAL A 72 16.52 -4.48 -5.76
C VAL A 72 17.60 -4.97 -4.79
N ALA A 73 18.87 -4.73 -5.09
CA ALA A 73 19.99 -5.10 -4.22
C ALA A 73 19.91 -4.37 -2.87
N SER A 74 19.58 -3.08 -2.90
CA SER A 74 19.34 -2.27 -1.70
C SER A 74 18.15 -2.78 -0.88
N ALA A 75 17.05 -3.14 -1.54
CA ALA A 75 15.89 -3.74 -0.87
C ALA A 75 16.25 -5.09 -0.21
N GLY A 76 17.04 -5.93 -0.89
CA GLY A 76 17.56 -7.17 -0.32
C GLY A 76 18.44 -6.93 0.91
N LEU A 77 19.32 -5.92 0.86
CA LEU A 77 20.14 -5.52 2.01
C LEU A 77 19.29 -4.97 3.16
N TYR A 78 18.27 -4.15 2.86
CA TYR A 78 17.32 -3.64 3.84
C TYR A 78 16.60 -4.77 4.59
N ILE A 79 16.07 -5.76 3.84
CA ILE A 79 15.38 -6.93 4.44
C ILE A 79 16.34 -7.75 5.30
N PHE A 80 17.57 -7.98 4.83
CA PHE A 80 18.58 -8.72 5.58
C PHE A 80 18.93 -8.04 6.92
N LEU A 81 19.12 -6.71 6.89
CA LEU A 81 19.43 -5.92 8.09
C LEU A 81 18.23 -5.81 9.02
N GLY A 82 17.02 -5.65 8.49
CA GLY A 82 15.79 -5.60 9.28
C GLY A 82 15.48 -6.92 9.98
N ASN A 83 15.76 -8.07 9.34
CA ASN A 83 15.67 -9.38 9.99
C ASN A 83 16.69 -9.52 11.13
N GLN A 84 17.94 -9.05 10.95
CA GLN A 84 18.92 -9.03 12.04
C GLN A 84 18.53 -8.11 13.18
N LEU A 85 17.97 -6.93 12.86
CA LEU A 85 17.53 -5.96 13.86
C LEU A 85 16.40 -6.53 14.70
N ARG A 86 15.41 -7.18 14.07
CA ARG A 86 14.30 -7.83 14.76
C ARG A 86 14.77 -8.97 15.66
N ALA A 87 15.67 -9.83 15.19
CA ALA A 87 16.28 -10.87 16.02
C ALA A 87 17.00 -10.27 17.25
N ALA A 88 17.83 -9.23 17.04
CA ALA A 88 18.54 -8.56 18.13
C ALA A 88 17.60 -7.86 19.13
N SER A 89 16.45 -7.34 18.67
CA SER A 89 15.44 -6.70 19.53
C SER A 89 14.69 -7.71 20.40
N GLN A 90 14.43 -8.92 19.88
CA GLN A 90 13.79 -9.98 20.65
C GLN A 90 14.71 -10.49 21.76
N ASP A 91 16.01 -10.60 21.49
CA ASP A 91 17.01 -10.99 22.49
C ASP A 91 17.15 -9.93 23.60
N GLU A 92 17.15 -8.64 23.25
CA GLU A 92 17.24 -7.55 24.23
C GLU A 92 15.95 -7.40 25.04
N ALA A 93 14.77 -7.53 24.41
CA ALA A 93 13.49 -7.55 25.11
C ALA A 93 13.36 -8.77 26.05
N LEU A 94 13.95 -9.93 25.67
CA LEU A 94 14.04 -11.09 26.54
C LEU A 94 14.97 -10.82 27.73
N ARG A 95 16.09 -10.13 27.52
CA ARG A 95 17.01 -9.72 28.60
C ARG A 95 16.39 -8.72 29.55
N GLU A 96 15.75 -7.66 29.06
CA GLU A 96 14.99 -6.72 29.89
C GLU A 96 13.87 -7.45 30.66
N ARG A 97 13.24 -8.46 30.05
CA ARG A 97 12.25 -9.29 30.73
C ARG A 97 12.87 -10.12 31.85
N ILE A 98 14.01 -10.75 31.62
CA ILE A 98 14.75 -11.50 32.65
C ILE A 98 15.21 -10.55 33.78
N GLU A 99 15.74 -9.37 33.45
CA GLU A 99 16.14 -8.37 34.44
C GLU A 99 14.95 -7.81 35.22
N SER A 100 13.81 -7.55 34.57
CA SER A 100 12.60 -7.10 35.24
C SER A 100 12.00 -8.18 36.14
N MET A 101 12.11 -9.47 35.75
CA MET A 101 11.70 -10.59 36.59
C MET A 101 12.64 -10.76 37.79
N LEU A 102 13.95 -10.61 37.58
CA LEU A 102 14.96 -10.62 38.66
C LEU A 102 14.77 -9.46 39.64
N LYS A 103 14.54 -8.24 39.14
CA LYS A 103 14.19 -7.08 39.97
C LYS A 103 12.86 -7.29 40.69
N SER A 104 11.85 -7.86 40.02
CA SER A 104 10.58 -8.17 40.68
C SER A 104 10.71 -9.24 41.75
N SER A 105 11.61 -10.22 41.60
CA SER A 105 11.89 -11.21 42.66
C SER A 105 12.68 -10.60 43.81
N GLU A 106 13.66 -9.73 43.54
CA GLU A 106 14.39 -8.98 44.57
C GLU A 106 13.47 -8.00 45.31
N ASP A 107 12.55 -7.35 44.60
CA ASP A 107 11.52 -6.48 45.18
C ASP A 107 10.48 -7.29 45.98
N LEU A 108 10.13 -8.51 45.55
CA LEU A 108 9.25 -9.42 46.31
C LEU A 108 9.92 -9.91 47.60
N ASP A 109 11.23 -10.18 47.58
CA ASP A 109 12.01 -10.51 48.77
C ASP A 109 12.12 -9.31 49.72
N ALA A 110 12.34 -8.10 49.18
CA ALA A 110 12.38 -6.85 49.97
C ALA A 110 11.00 -6.41 50.51
N ILE A 111 9.91 -6.75 49.79
CA ILE A 111 8.53 -6.53 50.23
C ILE A 111 8.12 -7.59 51.25
N ALA A 112 8.57 -8.84 51.13
CA ALA A 112 8.38 -9.87 52.15
C ALA A 112 9.09 -9.51 53.47
N GLU A 113 10.25 -8.88 53.39
CA GLU A 113 10.98 -8.36 54.55
C GLU A 113 10.28 -7.14 55.19
N LYS A 114 9.69 -6.24 54.39
CA LYS A 114 8.92 -5.07 54.87
C LYS A 114 7.49 -5.38 55.31
N ALA A 115 6.88 -6.45 54.81
CA ALA A 115 5.53 -6.89 55.19
C ALA A 115 5.51 -7.56 56.58
N ALA A 116 6.66 -7.99 57.10
CA ALA A 116 6.79 -8.50 58.47
C ALA A 116 6.76 -7.39 59.54
N GLU A 117 6.89 -6.10 59.17
CA GLU A 117 6.97 -4.98 60.12
C GLU A 117 5.72 -4.10 60.22
N ASN A 118 4.72 -4.21 59.33
CA ASN A 118 3.56 -3.32 59.34
C ASN A 118 2.22 -4.06 59.28
N LEU A 119 1.76 -4.52 60.43
CA LEU A 119 0.36 -4.89 60.68
C LEU A 119 -0.18 -4.09 61.87
N THR A 120 -0.65 -2.86 61.62
CA THR A 120 -1.74 -2.26 62.40
C THR A 120 -2.42 -1.09 61.67
N ASN A 121 -3.76 -1.18 61.62
CA ASN A 121 -4.77 -0.10 61.57
C ASN A 121 -5.44 0.32 60.24
N SER A 122 -6.69 -0.17 60.12
CA SER A 122 -7.99 0.52 59.86
C SER A 122 -8.34 1.15 58.50
N GLU A 123 -9.22 0.46 57.75
CA GLU A 123 -10.62 0.78 57.31
C GLU A 123 -11.10 2.23 56.96
N PRO A 124 -12.21 2.39 56.18
CA PRO A 124 -12.21 3.06 54.87
C PRO A 124 -13.02 4.38 54.80
N SER A 125 -12.86 5.17 53.73
CA SER A 125 -13.67 6.38 53.49
C SER A 125 -14.04 6.62 52.02
N ILE A 126 -15.23 7.21 51.83
CA ILE A 126 -16.11 7.24 50.64
C ILE A 126 -16.03 8.58 49.86
N SER A 127 -16.30 8.51 48.55
CA SER A 127 -16.89 9.50 47.60
C SER A 127 -16.17 10.79 47.16
N ALA A 128 -16.19 11.05 45.84
CA ALA A 128 -16.66 12.31 45.20
C ALA A 128 -16.87 12.15 43.66
N PRO A 129 -17.66 13.01 42.97
CA PRO A 129 -18.45 12.67 41.78
C PRO A 129 -17.89 13.12 40.41
N LEU A 130 -18.40 12.50 39.33
CA LEU A 130 -18.13 12.79 37.91
C LEU A 130 -19.05 13.90 37.35
N PRO A 131 -18.59 14.78 36.44
CA PRO A 131 -19.48 15.66 35.68
C PRO A 131 -20.08 14.93 34.48
N ALA A 132 -21.41 15.00 34.36
CA ALA A 132 -22.19 14.51 33.24
C ALA A 132 -22.19 15.54 32.09
N ASN A 133 -21.78 15.11 30.90
CA ASN A 133 -22.33 15.64 29.65
C ASN A 133 -22.02 14.68 28.48
N ARG A 134 -22.99 13.86 28.06
CA ARG A 134 -22.97 13.20 26.74
C ARG A 134 -24.40 13.14 26.16
N PRO A 135 -24.60 13.51 24.89
CA PRO A 135 -25.91 13.49 24.24
C PRO A 135 -26.30 12.09 23.75
N ALA A 136 -27.62 11.86 23.83
CA ALA A 136 -28.52 11.00 23.04
C ALA A 136 -28.23 9.49 22.87
N ASP A 137 -29.22 8.72 23.31
CA ASP A 137 -29.48 7.27 23.18
C ASP A 137 -28.78 6.55 22.02
N VAL A 138 -27.69 5.86 22.39
CA VAL A 138 -27.16 4.72 21.66
C VAL A 138 -27.36 3.53 22.58
N LEU A 139 -28.15 2.53 22.18
CA LEU A 139 -28.34 1.33 23.00
C LEU A 139 -26.97 0.68 23.23
N PRO A 140 -26.39 0.78 24.43
CA PRO A 140 -25.04 0.28 24.69
C PRO A 140 -25.06 -1.26 24.60
N ILE A 141 -23.87 -1.87 24.49
CA ILE A 141 -23.73 -3.30 24.78
C ILE A 141 -24.48 -3.61 26.09
N PRO A 142 -25.35 -4.64 26.13
CA PRO A 142 -26.07 -5.02 27.35
C PRO A 142 -25.09 -5.09 28.52
N SER A 143 -25.48 -4.56 29.68
CA SER A 143 -24.57 -4.42 30.82
C SER A 143 -23.97 -5.76 31.29
N GLU A 144 -24.69 -6.86 31.08
CA GLU A 144 -24.24 -8.23 31.33
C GLU A 144 -23.13 -8.68 30.36
N ASP A 145 -23.33 -8.44 29.06
CA ASP A 145 -22.33 -8.73 28.03
C ASP A 145 -21.08 -7.85 28.22
N LEU A 146 -21.25 -6.59 28.60
CA LEU A 146 -20.14 -5.66 28.86
C LEU A 146 -19.26 -6.11 30.03
N LYS A 147 -19.86 -6.59 31.13
CA LYS A 147 -19.11 -7.18 32.26
C LYS A 147 -18.33 -8.42 31.81
N THR A 148 -18.99 -9.29 31.05
CA THR A 148 -18.36 -10.50 30.51
C THR A 148 -17.17 -10.17 29.62
N ILE A 149 -17.26 -9.11 28.80
CA ILE A 149 -16.15 -8.62 27.98
C ILE A 149 -15.01 -8.08 28.85
N GLN A 150 -15.33 -7.32 29.90
CA GLN A 150 -14.32 -6.77 30.81
C GLN A 150 -13.52 -7.87 31.52
N GLU A 151 -14.16 -8.98 31.87
CA GLU A 151 -13.51 -10.15 32.50
C GLU A 151 -12.55 -10.91 31.57
N ILE A 152 -12.66 -10.74 30.24
CA ILE A 152 -11.74 -11.35 29.28
C ILE A 152 -10.37 -10.67 29.33
N PHE A 153 -10.33 -9.39 29.72
CA PHE A 153 -9.09 -8.62 29.83
C PHE A 153 -8.33 -9.00 31.10
N GLY A 154 -7.08 -9.45 30.93
CA GLY A 154 -6.22 -9.92 32.01
C GLY A 154 -4.90 -9.16 32.10
N ILE A 155 -4.24 -9.28 33.25
CA ILE A 155 -2.94 -8.64 33.54
C ILE A 155 -1.86 -9.09 32.54
N ASP A 156 -1.95 -10.34 32.06
CA ASP A 156 -0.97 -10.92 31.12
C ASP A 156 -1.31 -10.69 29.64
N THR A 157 -2.46 -10.09 29.32
CA THR A 157 -2.94 -9.89 27.94
C THR A 157 -3.15 -8.42 27.60
N PHE A 158 -4.22 -7.82 28.13
CA PHE A 158 -4.55 -6.42 27.90
C PHE A 158 -5.16 -5.87 29.18
N PHE A 159 -4.50 -4.88 29.78
CA PHE A 159 -4.98 -4.26 31.00
C PHE A 159 -5.84 -3.03 30.65
N ALA A 160 -7.16 -3.20 30.68
CA ALA A 160 -8.12 -2.14 30.37
C ALA A 160 -8.18 -1.12 31.52
N THR A 161 -7.88 0.15 31.22
CA THR A 161 -7.90 1.26 32.18
C THR A 161 -9.16 2.12 32.07
N GLU A 162 -9.73 2.23 30.87
CA GLU A 162 -10.89 3.06 30.60
C GLU A 162 -11.82 2.33 29.61
N THR A 163 -13.12 2.33 29.88
CA THR A 163 -14.15 1.83 28.96
C THR A 163 -15.00 3.00 28.46
N ILE A 164 -15.11 3.15 27.15
CA ILE A 164 -15.88 4.21 26.50
C ILE A 164 -16.91 3.55 25.59
N SER A 165 -18.19 3.83 25.80
CA SER A 165 -19.25 3.40 24.87
C SER A 165 -19.05 4.04 23.50
N TYR A 166 -19.12 3.24 22.43
CA TYR A 166 -18.91 3.69 21.06
C TYR A 166 -19.85 2.97 20.11
N GLN A 167 -20.79 3.72 19.52
CA GLN A 167 -21.89 3.14 18.73
C GLN A 167 -22.56 2.00 19.53
N ASN A 168 -22.92 0.90 18.88
CA ASN A 168 -23.47 -0.30 19.52
C ASN A 168 -22.40 -1.17 20.20
N GLY A 169 -21.20 -0.63 20.43
CA GLY A 169 -20.02 -1.33 20.92
C GLY A 169 -19.33 -0.59 22.07
N ALA A 170 -18.11 -1.04 22.39
CA ALA A 170 -17.30 -0.46 23.45
C ALA A 170 -15.83 -0.36 23.02
N ILE A 171 -15.20 0.75 23.39
CA ILE A 171 -13.76 1.01 23.25
C ILE A 171 -13.12 0.83 24.62
N PHE A 172 -12.13 -0.05 24.70
CA PHE A 172 -11.32 -0.31 25.88
C PHE A 172 -9.92 0.26 25.64
N LYS A 173 -9.60 1.35 26.34
CA LYS A 173 -8.23 1.84 26.39
C LYS A 173 -7.48 1.11 27.49
N GLY A 174 -6.20 0.85 27.25
CA GLY A 174 -5.40 0.08 28.17
C GLY A 174 -3.98 -0.11 27.69
N ASN A 175 -3.25 -0.94 28.40
CA ASN A 175 -1.89 -1.31 28.06
C ASN A 175 -1.88 -2.75 27.55
N LEU A 176 -1.37 -2.93 26.32
CA LEU A 176 -1.11 -4.24 25.75
C LEU A 176 0.07 -4.89 26.47
N ARG A 177 -0.07 -6.15 26.84
CA ARG A 177 0.95 -6.94 27.53
C ARG A 177 1.31 -8.14 26.67
N GLY A 178 2.40 -8.02 25.93
CA GLY A 178 2.92 -9.06 25.03
C GLY A 178 2.78 -8.75 23.55
N GLU A 179 3.04 -9.75 22.72
CA GLU A 179 3.03 -9.63 21.26
C GLU A 179 1.58 -9.49 20.74
N PRO A 180 1.27 -8.47 19.91
CA PRO A 180 -0.10 -8.16 19.50
C PRO A 180 -0.86 -9.33 18.90
N GLU A 181 -0.23 -10.10 18.01
CA GLU A 181 -0.89 -11.23 17.33
C GLU A 181 -1.30 -12.33 18.33
N LYS A 182 -0.41 -12.70 19.26
CA LYS A 182 -0.67 -13.72 20.28
C LYS A 182 -1.76 -13.28 21.25
N VAL A 183 -1.71 -12.01 21.66
CA VAL A 183 -2.74 -11.43 22.54
C VAL A 183 -4.08 -11.40 21.82
N TYR A 184 -4.12 -10.97 20.56
CA TYR A 184 -5.32 -10.95 19.74
C TYR A 184 -5.97 -12.33 19.67
N THR A 185 -5.22 -13.38 19.28
CA THR A 185 -5.75 -14.74 19.15
C THR A 185 -6.35 -15.23 20.47
N ARG A 186 -5.69 -14.93 21.60
CA ARG A 186 -6.16 -15.34 22.92
C ARG A 186 -7.44 -14.63 23.34
N LEU A 187 -7.49 -13.30 23.17
CA LEU A 187 -8.67 -12.50 23.50
C LEU A 187 -9.85 -12.83 22.58
N ALA A 188 -9.61 -13.02 21.28
CA ALA A 188 -10.64 -13.39 20.31
C ALA A 188 -11.23 -14.77 20.63
N ALA A 189 -10.40 -15.76 20.96
CA ALA A 189 -10.87 -17.10 21.36
C ALA A 189 -11.70 -17.06 22.65
N GLN A 190 -11.27 -16.29 23.66
CA GLN A 190 -12.04 -16.12 24.90
C GLN A 190 -13.37 -15.41 24.68
N LEU A 191 -13.40 -14.40 23.80
CA LEU A 191 -14.62 -13.71 23.42
C LEU A 191 -15.60 -14.65 22.73
N GLN A 192 -15.12 -15.44 21.77
CA GLN A 192 -15.93 -16.42 21.07
C GLN A 192 -16.44 -17.52 22.02
N GLN A 193 -15.63 -17.96 22.98
CA GLN A 193 -16.05 -18.98 23.95
C GLN A 193 -17.15 -18.48 24.91
N ARG A 194 -17.10 -17.21 25.31
CA ARG A 194 -18.04 -16.66 26.30
C ARG A 194 -19.30 -16.04 25.69
N LEU A 195 -19.18 -15.42 24.52
CA LEU A 195 -20.24 -14.63 23.90
C LEU A 195 -20.58 -15.08 22.47
N ASP A 196 -20.05 -16.24 22.05
CA ASP A 196 -20.23 -16.84 20.74
C ASP A 196 -19.86 -15.87 19.60
N GLU A 197 -20.52 -15.91 18.44
CA GLU A 197 -20.25 -14.99 17.33
C GLU A 197 -21.01 -13.65 17.43
N ARG A 198 -21.52 -13.26 18.60
CA ARG A 198 -22.30 -12.01 18.74
C ARG A 198 -21.43 -10.75 18.61
N TYR A 199 -20.13 -10.86 18.92
CA TYR A 199 -19.21 -9.74 18.95
C TYR A 199 -17.92 -10.04 18.19
N ARG A 200 -17.34 -9.00 17.58
CA ARG A 200 -16.03 -9.01 16.95
C ARG A 200 -15.10 -8.08 17.72
N LEU A 201 -13.88 -8.56 17.95
CA LEU A 201 -12.81 -7.82 18.62
C LEU A 201 -11.87 -7.23 17.58
N PHE A 202 -11.58 -5.94 17.71
CA PHE A 202 -10.63 -5.20 16.90
C PHE A 202 -9.52 -4.65 17.79
N MET A 203 -8.26 -4.84 17.39
CA MET A 203 -7.09 -4.24 18.01
C MET A 203 -6.52 -3.20 17.06
N VAL A 204 -6.67 -1.92 17.42
CA VAL A 204 -6.30 -0.79 16.56
C VAL A 204 -5.50 0.25 17.34
N PRO A 205 -4.58 0.98 16.70
CA PRO A 205 -3.89 2.09 17.33
C PRO A 205 -4.84 3.29 17.48
N ASN A 206 -4.75 4.00 18.61
CA ASN A 206 -5.47 5.25 18.81
C ASN A 206 -4.74 6.44 18.13
N GLN A 207 -5.25 7.66 18.35
CA GLN A 207 -4.64 8.87 17.78
C GLN A 207 -3.21 9.14 18.28
N GLU A 208 -2.81 8.60 19.43
CA GLU A 208 -1.47 8.68 20.01
C GLU A 208 -0.62 7.41 19.72
N ASP A 209 -1.06 6.54 18.80
CA ASP A 209 -0.41 5.26 18.48
C ASP A 209 -0.32 4.27 19.66
N LYS A 210 -1.18 4.45 20.67
CA LYS A 210 -1.34 3.49 21.77
C LYS A 210 -2.37 2.42 21.40
N PRO A 211 -2.17 1.16 21.83
CA PRO A 211 -3.06 0.05 21.52
C PRO A 211 -4.42 0.22 22.21
N VAL A 212 -5.50 0.01 21.46
CA VAL A 212 -6.86 0.06 21.96
C VAL A 212 -7.64 -1.13 21.43
N VAL A 213 -8.49 -1.72 22.28
CA VAL A 213 -9.39 -2.80 21.89
C VAL A 213 -10.77 -2.23 21.67
N ILE A 214 -11.37 -2.51 20.52
CA ILE A 214 -12.74 -2.11 20.18
C ILE A 214 -13.56 -3.37 20.00
N VAL A 215 -14.69 -3.46 20.67
CA VAL A 215 -15.62 -4.58 20.52
C VAL A 215 -16.91 -4.07 19.89
N LEU A 216 -17.27 -4.64 18.74
CA LEU A 216 -18.45 -4.27 17.97
C LEU A 216 -19.34 -5.51 17.76
N PRO A 217 -20.67 -5.35 17.62
CA PRO A 217 -21.54 -6.46 17.30
C PRO A 217 -21.27 -6.99 15.89
N SER A 218 -21.41 -8.31 15.69
CA SER A 218 -21.20 -8.95 14.38
C SER A 218 -22.23 -8.55 13.32
N SER A 219 -23.32 -7.90 13.72
CA SER A 219 -24.26 -7.24 12.78
C SER A 219 -23.59 -6.18 11.90
N ASN A 220 -22.43 -5.65 12.32
CA ASN A 220 -21.66 -4.65 11.59
C ASN A 220 -20.70 -5.27 10.56
N ASP A 221 -20.65 -6.61 10.46
CA ASP A 221 -19.79 -7.31 9.52
C ASP A 221 -20.14 -6.91 8.06
N PRO A 222 -19.15 -6.89 7.16
CA PRO A 222 -19.38 -6.56 5.76
C PRO A 222 -20.42 -7.50 5.15
N GLN A 223 -21.44 -6.92 4.51
CA GLN A 223 -22.52 -7.69 3.90
C GLN A 223 -22.17 -8.09 2.46
N PRO A 224 -22.62 -9.27 2.00
CA PRO A 224 -22.43 -9.69 0.62
C PRO A 224 -23.18 -8.76 -0.35
N LEU A 225 -22.81 -8.84 -1.63
CA LEU A 225 -23.45 -8.05 -2.69
C LEU A 225 -24.97 -8.29 -2.76
N THR A 226 -25.74 -7.20 -2.78
CA THR A 226 -27.18 -7.26 -3.05
C THR A 226 -27.43 -7.68 -4.50
N LEU A 227 -28.63 -8.19 -4.79
CA LEU A 227 -28.99 -8.57 -6.17
C LEU A 227 -28.87 -7.39 -7.15
N SER A 228 -29.30 -6.19 -6.75
CA SER A 228 -29.18 -4.98 -7.56
C SER A 228 -27.72 -4.61 -7.83
N GLN A 229 -26.84 -4.79 -6.85
CA GLN A 229 -25.40 -4.55 -7.02
C GLN A 229 -24.76 -5.58 -7.97
N LYS A 230 -25.18 -6.86 -7.93
CA LYS A 230 -24.72 -7.87 -8.88
C LYS A 230 -25.17 -7.56 -10.31
N ILE A 231 -26.42 -7.12 -10.50
CA ILE A 231 -26.92 -6.67 -11.80
C ILE A 231 -26.12 -5.45 -12.28
N LEU A 232 -25.84 -4.49 -11.41
CA LEU A 232 -25.01 -3.33 -11.74
C LEU A 232 -23.60 -3.75 -12.18
N SER A 233 -22.95 -4.67 -11.46
CA SER A 233 -21.64 -5.22 -11.83
C SER A 233 -21.68 -5.85 -13.23
N LEU A 234 -22.74 -6.60 -13.56
CA LEU A 234 -22.91 -7.17 -14.90
C LEU A 234 -23.11 -6.11 -16.00
N VAL A 235 -23.94 -5.09 -15.75
CA VAL A 235 -24.15 -3.99 -16.70
C VAL A 235 -22.84 -3.24 -16.95
N LEU A 236 -22.09 -2.97 -15.89
CA LEU A 236 -20.79 -2.30 -15.95
C LEU A 236 -19.74 -3.15 -16.67
N LEU A 237 -19.75 -4.47 -16.49
CA LEU A 237 -18.92 -5.40 -17.26
C LEU A 237 -19.21 -5.28 -18.76
N LEU A 238 -20.48 -5.33 -19.16
CA LEU A 238 -20.87 -5.18 -20.57
C LEU A 238 -20.51 -3.81 -21.14
N ALA A 239 -20.70 -2.74 -20.36
CA ALA A 239 -20.29 -1.39 -20.76
C ALA A 239 -18.77 -1.27 -20.92
N THR A 240 -18.01 -1.96 -20.07
CA THR A 240 -16.54 -2.01 -20.17
C THR A 240 -16.11 -2.77 -21.43
N ILE A 241 -16.78 -3.88 -21.77
CA ILE A 241 -16.51 -4.59 -23.04
C ILE A 241 -16.75 -3.65 -24.23
N ALA A 242 -17.88 -2.94 -24.27
CA ALA A 242 -18.20 -2.01 -25.35
C ALA A 242 -17.17 -0.87 -25.47
N THR A 243 -16.73 -0.30 -24.35
CA THR A 243 -15.69 0.75 -24.35
C THR A 243 -14.32 0.21 -24.75
N THR A 244 -13.96 -1.03 -24.39
CA THR A 244 -12.72 -1.66 -24.91
C THR A 244 -12.74 -1.94 -26.41
N PHE A 245 -13.92 -2.15 -27.00
CA PHE A 245 -14.07 -2.28 -28.45
C PHE A 245 -13.87 -0.93 -29.15
N GLU A 246 -14.51 0.11 -28.61
CA GLU A 246 -14.36 1.47 -29.09
C GLU A 246 -12.91 1.97 -29.01
N THR A 247 -12.23 1.76 -27.88
CA THR A 247 -10.81 2.10 -27.76
C THR A 247 -9.97 1.36 -28.80
N GLY A 248 -10.24 0.09 -29.07
CA GLY A 248 -9.58 -0.65 -30.15
C GLY A 248 -9.81 -0.05 -31.53
N GLY A 249 -11.05 0.36 -31.83
CA GLY A 249 -11.39 1.06 -33.07
C GLY A 249 -10.64 2.38 -33.21
N LEU A 250 -10.61 3.20 -32.15
CA LEU A 250 -9.94 4.50 -32.14
C LEU A 250 -8.42 4.35 -32.40
N PHE A 251 -7.77 3.33 -31.86
CA PHE A 251 -6.36 3.05 -32.17
C PHE A 251 -6.14 2.62 -33.62
N LEU A 252 -7.13 1.98 -34.24
CA LEU A 252 -7.15 1.62 -35.67
C LEU A 252 -7.73 2.75 -36.56
N ASN A 253 -7.92 3.94 -36.00
CA ASN A 253 -8.46 5.13 -36.67
C ASN A 253 -9.89 4.99 -37.22
N PHE A 254 -10.77 4.25 -36.54
CA PHE A 254 -12.20 4.20 -36.85
C PHE A 254 -13.08 4.23 -35.60
N ASP A 255 -14.34 4.61 -35.76
CA ASP A 255 -15.35 4.56 -34.67
C ASP A 255 -16.09 3.23 -34.75
N PHE A 256 -15.99 2.41 -33.69
CA PHE A 256 -16.55 1.06 -33.70
C PHE A 256 -18.08 1.06 -33.71
N PHE A 257 -18.71 2.03 -33.04
CA PHE A 257 -20.16 2.12 -32.99
C PHE A 257 -20.77 2.50 -34.34
N ASN A 258 -20.00 3.17 -35.20
CA ASN A 258 -20.39 3.47 -36.58
C ASN A 258 -20.03 2.33 -37.56
N GLU A 259 -18.93 1.61 -37.35
CA GLU A 259 -18.41 0.56 -38.25
C GLU A 259 -18.36 -0.84 -37.61
N THR A 260 -19.50 -1.30 -37.07
CA THR A 260 -19.58 -2.59 -36.34
C THR A 260 -19.18 -3.84 -37.15
N SER A 261 -19.15 -3.74 -38.49
CA SER A 261 -18.71 -4.84 -39.38
C SER A 261 -17.22 -5.19 -39.23
N ARG A 262 -16.40 -4.27 -38.69
CA ARG A 262 -14.95 -4.43 -38.51
C ARG A 262 -14.56 -5.02 -37.15
N LEU A 263 -15.51 -5.66 -36.46
CA LEU A 263 -15.28 -6.33 -35.16
C LEU A 263 -14.07 -7.28 -35.20
N GLY A 264 -13.85 -7.99 -36.31
CA GLY A 264 -12.72 -8.91 -36.46
C GLY A 264 -11.34 -8.27 -36.28
N GLU A 265 -11.19 -6.99 -36.60
CA GLU A 265 -9.92 -6.25 -36.51
C GLU A 265 -9.59 -5.86 -35.06
N ILE A 266 -10.59 -5.57 -34.24
CA ILE A 266 -10.41 -5.11 -32.84
C ILE A 266 -10.35 -6.24 -31.83
N LEU A 267 -10.91 -7.42 -32.14
CA LEU A 267 -10.99 -8.55 -31.21
C LEU A 267 -9.64 -8.93 -30.58
N PRO A 268 -8.51 -9.04 -31.33
CA PRO A 268 -7.21 -9.36 -30.73
C PRO A 268 -6.73 -8.29 -29.76
N PHE A 269 -7.01 -7.01 -30.07
CA PHE A 269 -6.61 -5.89 -29.21
C PHE A 269 -7.40 -5.89 -27.90
N SER A 270 -8.73 -5.96 -27.99
CA SER A 270 -9.60 -5.99 -26.81
C SER A 270 -9.36 -7.25 -25.97
N ALA A 271 -9.10 -8.41 -26.60
CA ALA A 271 -8.73 -9.62 -25.88
C ALA A 271 -7.43 -9.45 -25.07
N GLY A 272 -6.44 -8.71 -25.61
CA GLY A 272 -5.22 -8.38 -24.87
C GLY A 272 -5.48 -7.50 -23.64
N ILE A 273 -6.33 -6.47 -23.76
CA ILE A 273 -6.73 -5.63 -22.62
C ILE A 273 -7.45 -6.48 -21.56
N TRP A 274 -8.40 -7.32 -21.98
CA TRP A 274 -9.12 -8.21 -21.06
C TRP A 274 -8.20 -9.22 -20.38
N ALA A 275 -7.17 -9.73 -21.07
CA ALA A 275 -6.19 -10.61 -20.44
C ALA A 275 -5.45 -9.91 -19.29
N VAL A 276 -5.10 -8.64 -19.44
CA VAL A 276 -4.49 -7.85 -18.35
C VAL A 276 -5.48 -7.64 -17.19
N LEU A 277 -6.70 -7.17 -17.49
CA LEU A 277 -7.71 -6.89 -16.48
C LEU A 277 -8.10 -8.15 -15.68
N LEU A 278 -8.26 -9.28 -16.36
CA LEU A 278 -8.58 -10.55 -15.73
C LEU A 278 -7.39 -11.09 -14.93
N ALA A 279 -6.15 -10.97 -15.43
CA ALA A 279 -4.97 -11.36 -14.66
C ALA A 279 -4.87 -10.57 -13.34
N HIS A 280 -5.14 -9.26 -13.39
CA HIS A 280 -5.20 -8.42 -12.19
C HIS A 280 -6.25 -8.92 -11.21
N GLU A 281 -7.50 -9.13 -11.66
CA GLU A 281 -8.57 -9.57 -10.78
C GLU A 281 -8.33 -10.98 -10.20
N ILE A 282 -7.86 -11.91 -11.03
CA ILE A 282 -7.51 -13.26 -10.59
C ILE A 282 -6.41 -13.21 -9.53
N GLY A 283 -5.45 -12.29 -9.64
CA GLY A 283 -4.41 -12.06 -8.63
C GLY A 283 -5.00 -11.79 -7.25
N HIS A 284 -5.94 -10.85 -7.15
CA HIS A 284 -6.66 -10.58 -5.90
C HIS A 284 -7.41 -11.81 -5.39
N GLN A 285 -8.20 -12.46 -6.26
CA GLN A 285 -9.07 -13.58 -5.89
C GLN A 285 -8.29 -14.79 -5.38
N VAL A 286 -7.16 -15.11 -6.01
CA VAL A 286 -6.30 -16.24 -5.62
C VAL A 286 -5.73 -16.02 -4.22
N ILE A 287 -5.20 -14.83 -3.93
CA ILE A 287 -4.61 -14.53 -2.63
C ILE A 287 -5.68 -14.34 -1.55
N ALA A 288 -6.81 -13.70 -1.86
CA ALA A 288 -7.94 -13.59 -0.94
C ALA A 288 -8.44 -14.98 -0.51
N LYS A 289 -8.62 -15.90 -1.47
CA LYS A 289 -9.01 -17.29 -1.19
C LYS A 289 -7.98 -18.01 -0.33
N ARG A 290 -6.68 -17.80 -0.58
CA ARG A 290 -5.59 -18.40 0.22
C ARG A 290 -5.64 -17.96 1.68
N HIS A 291 -6.08 -16.74 1.95
CA HIS A 291 -6.23 -16.20 3.31
C HIS A 291 -7.65 -16.35 3.88
N ASN A 292 -8.54 -17.12 3.23
CA ASN A 292 -9.94 -17.29 3.63
C ASN A 292 -10.72 -15.96 3.76
N VAL A 293 -10.36 -14.97 2.96
CA VAL A 293 -11.03 -13.67 2.89
C VAL A 293 -11.99 -13.67 1.71
N ARG A 294 -13.22 -13.20 1.93
CA ARG A 294 -14.22 -13.06 0.87
C ARG A 294 -14.01 -11.74 0.14
N PHE A 295 -13.77 -11.82 -1.16
CA PHE A 295 -13.63 -10.67 -2.04
C PHE A 295 -14.83 -10.62 -2.98
N SER A 296 -15.36 -9.42 -3.22
CA SER A 296 -16.56 -9.24 -4.02
C SER A 296 -16.30 -9.55 -5.50
N TRP A 297 -17.39 -9.60 -6.27
CA TRP A 297 -17.30 -9.51 -7.73
C TRP A 297 -16.81 -8.11 -8.14
N PRO A 298 -16.03 -8.01 -9.24
CA PRO A 298 -15.52 -6.75 -9.75
C PRO A 298 -16.61 -5.86 -10.35
N PHE A 299 -16.53 -4.57 -10.01
CA PHE A 299 -17.26 -3.52 -10.71
C PHE A 299 -16.31 -2.84 -11.68
N PHE A 300 -16.26 -3.36 -12.91
CA PHE A 300 -15.47 -2.74 -13.97
C PHE A 300 -15.98 -1.34 -14.28
N ILE A 301 -15.11 -0.34 -14.31
CA ILE A 301 -15.54 1.01 -14.66
C ILE A 301 -15.18 1.24 -16.14
N PRO A 302 -16.16 1.51 -17.02
CA PRO A 302 -15.91 1.78 -18.42
C PRO A 302 -15.21 3.13 -18.63
N ALA A 303 -14.31 3.20 -19.61
CA ALA A 303 -13.55 4.39 -19.94
C ALA A 303 -13.42 4.56 -21.45
N TRP A 304 -13.77 5.73 -22.01
CA TRP A 304 -13.67 5.92 -23.46
C TRP A 304 -12.22 5.99 -23.96
N GLN A 305 -11.31 6.60 -23.17
CA GLN A 305 -9.93 6.82 -23.60
C GLN A 305 -8.99 5.61 -23.41
N LEU A 306 -9.25 4.77 -22.41
CA LEU A 306 -8.38 3.63 -22.04
C LEU A 306 -9.08 2.27 -22.16
N GLY A 307 -10.36 2.26 -22.54
CA GLY A 307 -11.24 1.09 -22.53
C GLY A 307 -11.81 0.78 -21.15
N SER A 308 -11.01 0.83 -20.10
CA SER A 308 -11.45 0.59 -18.72
C SER A 308 -10.67 1.46 -17.73
N PHE A 309 -11.22 1.68 -16.53
CA PHE A 309 -10.47 2.17 -15.37
C PHE A 309 -10.10 1.05 -14.39
N GLY A 310 -10.14 -0.20 -14.86
CA GLY A 310 -10.01 -1.37 -14.01
C GLY A 310 -11.33 -1.67 -13.30
N ALA A 311 -11.23 -2.37 -12.17
CA ALA A 311 -12.36 -2.81 -11.39
C ALA A 311 -12.28 -2.28 -9.97
N LEU A 312 -13.44 -1.90 -9.42
CA LEU A 312 -13.60 -1.67 -7.99
C LEU A 312 -14.02 -2.97 -7.32
N ASN A 313 -13.28 -3.34 -6.28
CA ASN A 313 -13.58 -4.50 -5.46
C ASN A 313 -13.72 -4.09 -4.00
N ARG A 314 -14.59 -4.80 -3.28
CA ARG A 314 -14.78 -4.64 -1.85
C ARG A 314 -14.53 -5.96 -1.12
N PHE A 315 -14.02 -5.85 0.10
CA PHE A 315 -13.97 -6.99 1.02
C PHE A 315 -15.38 -7.27 1.55
N GLU A 316 -15.84 -8.51 1.39
CA GLU A 316 -17.12 -9.02 1.94
C GLU A 316 -16.93 -9.75 3.28
N SER A 317 -15.71 -9.75 3.81
CA SER A 317 -15.39 -10.24 5.15
C SER A 317 -14.41 -9.30 5.84
N LEU A 318 -14.33 -9.40 7.17
CA LEU A 318 -13.29 -8.70 7.93
C LEU A 318 -11.92 -9.28 7.62
N LEU A 319 -10.92 -8.41 7.57
CA LEU A 319 -9.53 -8.80 7.34
C LEU A 319 -8.87 -9.18 8.68
N PRO A 320 -8.12 -10.29 8.77
CA PRO A 320 -7.46 -10.69 10.01
C PRO A 320 -6.44 -9.66 10.49
N ASN A 321 -5.55 -9.21 9.59
CA ASN A 321 -4.49 -8.29 9.93
C ASN A 321 -3.99 -7.51 8.71
N ARG A 322 -3.09 -6.55 8.95
CA ARG A 322 -2.49 -5.70 7.90
C ARG A 322 -1.64 -6.49 6.90
N GLN A 323 -1.09 -7.63 7.27
CA GLN A 323 -0.32 -8.48 6.33
C GLN A 323 -1.23 -9.04 5.25
N VAL A 324 -2.41 -9.54 5.62
CA VAL A 324 -3.40 -10.03 4.65
C VAL A 324 -3.92 -8.90 3.76
N LEU A 325 -4.12 -7.70 4.32
CA LEU A 325 -4.48 -6.51 3.52
C LEU A 325 -3.42 -6.24 2.44
N PHE A 326 -2.14 -6.25 2.81
CA PHE A 326 -1.04 -6.08 1.85
C PHE A 326 -1.04 -7.18 0.79
N ASP A 327 -1.09 -8.44 1.21
CA ASP A 327 -0.96 -9.58 0.31
C ASP A 327 -2.05 -9.58 -0.76
N VAL A 328 -3.31 -9.32 -0.37
CA VAL A 328 -4.41 -9.22 -1.34
C VAL A 328 -4.27 -7.97 -2.21
N ALA A 329 -3.97 -6.79 -1.63
CA ALA A 329 -3.88 -5.54 -2.39
C ALA A 329 -2.72 -5.54 -3.41
N PHE A 330 -1.59 -6.13 -3.08
CA PHE A 330 -0.42 -6.21 -3.97
C PHE A 330 -0.59 -7.25 -5.09
N ALA A 331 -1.34 -8.33 -4.84
CA ALA A 331 -1.45 -9.46 -5.77
C ALA A 331 -2.03 -9.09 -7.14
N GLY A 332 -3.05 -8.24 -7.18
CA GLY A 332 -3.67 -7.81 -8.43
C GLY A 332 -2.71 -6.99 -9.29
N PRO A 333 -2.17 -5.87 -8.79
CA PRO A 333 -1.15 -5.09 -9.49
C PRO A 333 0.08 -5.90 -9.91
N ALA A 334 0.52 -6.86 -9.09
CA ALA A 334 1.63 -7.74 -9.46
C ALA A 334 1.27 -8.63 -10.66
N ALA A 335 0.12 -9.30 -10.64
CA ALA A 335 -0.31 -10.17 -11.73
C ALA A 335 -0.59 -9.40 -13.02
N GLY A 336 -1.39 -8.33 -12.95
CA GLY A 336 -1.70 -7.46 -14.08
C GLY A 336 -0.47 -6.76 -14.64
N GLY A 337 0.41 -6.27 -13.76
CA GLY A 337 1.66 -5.61 -14.14
C GLY A 337 2.66 -6.56 -14.82
N ILE A 338 2.79 -7.81 -14.36
CA ILE A 338 3.65 -8.81 -15.01
C ILE A 338 3.14 -9.14 -16.41
N VAL A 339 1.84 -9.38 -16.57
CA VAL A 339 1.25 -9.68 -17.89
C VAL A 339 1.42 -8.48 -18.83
N SER A 340 1.16 -7.26 -18.34
CA SER A 340 1.32 -6.03 -19.11
C SER A 340 2.76 -5.79 -19.54
N LEU A 341 3.72 -5.99 -18.64
CA LEU A 341 5.14 -5.86 -18.93
C LEU A 341 5.61 -6.90 -19.94
N ALA A 342 5.15 -8.15 -19.82
CA ALA A 342 5.45 -9.20 -20.79
C ALA A 342 4.91 -8.86 -22.18
N MET A 343 3.66 -8.39 -22.27
CA MET A 343 3.07 -7.93 -23.53
C MET A 343 3.83 -6.76 -24.13
N LEU A 344 4.23 -5.77 -23.31
CA LEU A 344 5.03 -4.63 -23.76
C LEU A 344 6.37 -5.10 -24.33
N LEU A 345 7.12 -5.93 -23.60
CA LEU A 345 8.44 -6.39 -24.05
C LEU A 345 8.35 -7.23 -25.32
N VAL A 346 7.40 -8.18 -25.38
CA VAL A 346 7.17 -8.98 -26.59
C VAL A 346 6.74 -8.08 -27.75
N GLY A 347 5.86 -7.11 -27.51
CA GLY A 347 5.44 -6.14 -28.51
C GLY A 347 6.60 -5.31 -29.06
N LEU A 348 7.47 -4.79 -28.19
CA LEU A 348 8.64 -4.02 -28.60
C LEU A 348 9.60 -4.85 -29.44
N VAL A 349 9.84 -6.12 -29.08
CA VAL A 349 10.71 -7.02 -29.84
C VAL A 349 10.11 -7.41 -31.20
N LEU A 350 8.78 -7.56 -31.28
CA LEU A 350 8.07 -7.87 -32.51
C LEU A 350 7.82 -6.64 -33.40
N SER A 351 8.10 -5.43 -32.91
CA SER A 351 7.89 -4.21 -33.67
C SER A 351 8.95 -4.08 -34.77
N HIS A 352 8.49 -3.89 -36.01
CA HIS A 352 9.32 -3.68 -37.19
C HIS A 352 8.69 -2.64 -38.12
N GLU A 353 9.45 -2.16 -39.12
CA GLU A 353 8.91 -1.28 -40.17
C GLU A 353 7.70 -1.94 -40.86
N GLY A 354 6.60 -1.21 -41.02
CA GLY A 354 5.34 -1.73 -41.53
C GLY A 354 4.45 -2.46 -40.50
N SER A 355 4.72 -2.31 -39.20
CA SER A 355 3.80 -2.77 -38.15
C SER A 355 2.45 -2.05 -38.21
N LEU A 356 1.40 -2.69 -37.69
CA LEU A 356 0.01 -2.25 -37.83
C LEU A 356 -0.28 -0.86 -37.25
N PHE A 357 0.40 -0.47 -36.17
CA PHE A 357 0.16 0.82 -35.52
C PHE A 357 1.34 1.75 -35.68
N GLN A 358 1.05 3.03 -35.90
CA GLN A 358 2.05 4.09 -35.96
C GLN A 358 1.83 5.03 -34.77
N VAL A 359 2.83 5.13 -33.90
CA VAL A 359 2.78 6.03 -32.74
C VAL A 359 3.83 7.12 -32.86
N PRO A 360 3.51 8.38 -32.52
CA PRO A 360 4.50 9.44 -32.45
C PRO A 360 5.62 9.09 -31.46
N SER A 361 6.88 9.45 -31.74
CA SER A 361 7.98 9.22 -30.78
C SER A 361 7.79 9.93 -29.44
N GLU A 362 6.99 11.01 -29.41
CA GLU A 362 6.53 11.67 -28.19
C GLU A 362 5.76 10.74 -27.23
N PHE A 363 5.08 9.71 -27.75
CA PHE A 363 4.40 8.70 -26.93
C PHE A 363 5.34 8.07 -25.91
N PHE A 364 6.56 7.74 -26.33
CA PHE A 364 7.58 7.13 -25.47
C PHE A 364 8.17 8.10 -24.45
N LYS A 365 8.00 9.42 -24.64
CA LYS A 365 8.36 10.41 -23.63
C LYS A 365 7.34 10.51 -22.50
N GLY A 366 6.12 10.00 -22.72
CA GLY A 366 5.03 10.02 -21.74
C GLY A 366 5.24 9.14 -20.51
N SER A 367 6.25 8.27 -20.50
CA SER A 367 6.53 7.35 -19.40
C SER A 367 8.01 7.01 -19.31
N ILE A 368 8.63 7.23 -18.15
CA ILE A 368 10.04 6.87 -17.91
C ILE A 368 10.27 5.38 -18.13
N LEU A 369 9.37 4.52 -17.62
CA LEU A 369 9.49 3.07 -17.74
C LEU A 369 9.36 2.62 -19.20
N VAL A 370 8.28 3.02 -19.88
CA VAL A 370 8.03 2.56 -21.25
C VAL A 370 9.05 3.14 -22.22
N GLY A 371 9.41 4.42 -22.10
CA GLY A 371 10.39 5.04 -22.97
C GLY A 371 11.80 4.49 -22.79
N SER A 372 12.22 4.19 -21.57
CA SER A 372 13.53 3.56 -21.34
C SER A 372 13.61 2.13 -21.87
N LEU A 373 12.56 1.32 -21.68
CA LEU A 373 12.48 -0.02 -22.27
C LEU A 373 12.45 0.03 -23.79
N ALA A 374 11.64 0.91 -24.36
CA ALA A 374 11.58 1.13 -25.80
C ALA A 374 12.95 1.58 -26.34
N LYS A 375 13.69 2.44 -25.63
CA LYS A 375 15.01 2.88 -26.07
C LYS A 375 16.03 1.74 -26.11
N VAL A 376 15.98 0.83 -25.15
CA VAL A 376 16.84 -0.35 -25.11
C VAL A 376 16.54 -1.31 -26.27
N VAL A 377 15.26 -1.49 -26.62
CA VAL A 377 14.84 -2.47 -27.64
C VAL A 377 14.86 -1.89 -29.07
N LEU A 378 14.29 -0.71 -29.27
CA LEU A 378 14.10 -0.08 -30.58
C LEU A 378 15.25 0.85 -31.00
N GLY A 379 16.11 1.27 -30.05
CA GLY A 379 17.35 1.98 -30.33
C GLY A 379 17.17 3.30 -31.12
N SER A 380 17.64 3.31 -32.36
CA SER A 380 17.60 4.47 -33.27
C SER A 380 16.23 4.70 -33.92
N ALA A 381 15.34 3.69 -33.93
CA ALA A 381 13.99 3.87 -34.50
C ALA A 381 13.20 4.96 -33.76
N LEU A 382 13.47 5.18 -32.46
CA LEU A 382 12.85 6.25 -31.66
C LEU A 382 13.26 7.68 -32.06
N GLN A 383 14.22 7.86 -32.97
CA GLN A 383 14.59 9.17 -33.50
C GLN A 383 13.66 9.60 -34.66
N GLN A 384 12.88 8.68 -35.21
CA GLN A 384 11.88 8.99 -36.22
C GLN A 384 10.69 9.73 -35.58
N SER A 385 9.95 10.49 -36.38
CA SER A 385 8.74 11.21 -35.91
C SER A 385 7.61 10.25 -35.59
N LEU A 386 7.47 9.20 -36.39
CA LEU A 386 6.52 8.10 -36.23
C LEU A 386 7.30 6.80 -36.11
N VAL A 387 6.85 5.94 -35.20
CA VAL A 387 7.45 4.62 -34.95
C VAL A 387 6.36 3.58 -35.16
N ASP A 388 6.63 2.63 -36.05
CA ASP A 388 5.76 1.49 -36.27
C ASP A 388 5.90 0.50 -35.11
N VAL A 389 4.79 0.15 -34.47
CA VAL A 389 4.76 -0.72 -33.29
C VAL A 389 3.75 -1.85 -33.42
N HIS A 390 4.10 -2.99 -32.84
CA HIS A 390 3.20 -4.13 -32.70
C HIS A 390 2.05 -3.79 -31.73
N PRO A 391 0.80 -4.27 -31.97
CA PRO A 391 -0.35 -4.08 -31.07
C PRO A 391 -0.08 -4.36 -29.59
N LEU A 392 0.70 -5.40 -29.31
CA LEU A 392 1.08 -5.76 -27.94
C LEU A 392 1.85 -4.66 -27.20
N THR A 393 2.57 -3.78 -27.90
CA THR A 393 3.25 -2.63 -27.31
C THR A 393 2.23 -1.67 -26.68
N ILE A 394 1.15 -1.37 -27.42
CA ILE A 394 0.08 -0.47 -26.96
C ILE A 394 -0.71 -1.13 -25.84
N ILE A 395 -1.06 -2.41 -25.98
CA ILE A 395 -1.80 -3.18 -24.97
C ILE A 395 -1.00 -3.28 -23.66
N GLY A 396 0.30 -3.59 -23.76
CA GLY A 396 1.18 -3.66 -22.61
C GLY A 396 1.37 -2.31 -21.92
N TRP A 397 1.51 -1.23 -22.70
CA TRP A 397 1.54 0.13 -22.14
C TRP A 397 0.22 0.51 -21.44
N LEU A 398 -0.93 0.27 -22.07
CA LEU A 398 -2.24 0.52 -21.47
C LEU A 398 -2.38 -0.26 -20.16
N GLY A 399 -2.02 -1.54 -20.17
CA GLY A 399 -2.04 -2.38 -18.98
C GLY A 399 -1.17 -1.85 -17.84
N LEU A 400 0.06 -1.43 -18.15
CA LEU A 400 0.95 -0.80 -17.15
C LEU A 400 0.35 0.49 -16.59
N VAL A 401 -0.24 1.34 -17.44
CA VAL A 401 -0.90 2.58 -17.01
C VAL A 401 -2.08 2.27 -16.09
N LEU A 402 -2.94 1.30 -16.45
CA LEU A 402 -4.07 0.88 -15.62
C LEU A 402 -3.61 0.35 -14.26
N THR A 403 -2.59 -0.52 -14.25
CA THR A 403 -1.99 -1.03 -13.01
C THR A 403 -1.37 0.10 -12.17
N ALA A 404 -0.66 1.04 -12.80
CA ALA A 404 -0.04 2.17 -12.11
C ALA A 404 -1.10 3.10 -11.48
N ILE A 405 -2.22 3.31 -12.15
CA ILE A 405 -3.33 4.11 -11.61
C ILE A 405 -3.95 3.43 -10.38
N ASN A 406 -4.15 2.12 -10.43
CA ASN A 406 -4.61 1.36 -9.26
C ASN A 406 -3.57 1.35 -8.12
N LEU A 407 -2.28 1.51 -8.43
CA LEU A 407 -1.20 1.65 -7.45
C LEU A 407 -1.02 3.07 -6.91
N MET A 408 -1.83 4.05 -7.32
CA MET A 408 -1.79 5.37 -6.69
C MET A 408 -2.13 5.27 -5.19
N PRO A 409 -1.41 5.98 -4.30
CA PRO A 409 -1.58 5.85 -2.86
C PRO A 409 -2.78 6.67 -2.35
N ALA A 410 -3.97 6.35 -2.84
CA ALA A 410 -5.21 7.07 -2.56
C ALA A 410 -6.39 6.14 -2.24
N GLY A 411 -6.94 6.31 -1.04
CA GLY A 411 -8.20 5.71 -0.63
C GLY A 411 -8.21 4.18 -0.70
N GLN A 412 -9.25 3.60 -1.30
CA GLN A 412 -9.43 2.15 -1.47
C GLN A 412 -8.74 1.56 -2.71
N LEU A 413 -8.03 2.38 -3.49
CA LEU A 413 -7.18 1.85 -4.56
C LEU A 413 -6.14 0.88 -3.97
N ASP A 414 -5.64 -0.03 -4.81
CA ASP A 414 -4.67 -1.04 -4.38
C ASP A 414 -3.42 -0.40 -3.76
N GLY A 415 -2.92 0.70 -4.33
CA GLY A 415 -1.84 1.50 -3.77
C GLY A 415 -2.18 2.12 -2.42
N GLY A 416 -3.40 2.61 -2.24
CA GLY A 416 -3.91 3.13 -0.97
C GLY A 416 -3.96 2.05 0.12
N ARG A 417 -4.44 0.85 -0.23
CA ARG A 417 -4.44 -0.33 0.63
C ARG A 417 -3.02 -0.82 0.97
N VAL A 418 -2.10 -0.78 0.01
CA VAL A 418 -0.67 -1.08 0.24
C VAL A 418 -0.05 -0.10 1.23
N VAL A 419 -0.28 1.21 1.05
CA VAL A 419 0.21 2.24 1.98
C VAL A 419 -0.43 2.08 3.35
N GLN A 420 -1.73 1.80 3.43
CA GLN A 420 -2.43 1.55 4.68
C GLN A 420 -1.89 0.33 5.41
N ALA A 421 -1.59 -0.75 4.68
CA ALA A 421 -1.02 -1.95 5.27
C ALA A 421 0.38 -1.69 5.84
N ILE A 422 1.27 -1.04 5.09
CA ILE A 422 2.66 -0.81 5.51
C ILE A 422 2.78 0.29 6.57
N TYR A 423 2.17 1.45 6.33
CA TYR A 423 2.38 2.67 7.11
C TYR A 423 1.20 3.02 8.03
N GLY A 424 0.12 2.23 8.01
CA GLY A 424 -1.05 2.46 8.83
C GLY A 424 -2.00 3.52 8.28
N ARG A 425 -3.15 3.67 8.95
CA ARG A 425 -4.29 4.48 8.49
C ARG A 425 -3.97 5.97 8.40
N LYS A 426 -3.21 6.50 9.35
CA LYS A 426 -2.86 7.94 9.40
C LYS A 426 -2.08 8.36 8.15
N ILE A 427 -1.07 7.58 7.78
CA ILE A 427 -0.22 7.87 6.62
C ILE A 427 -1.03 7.67 5.34
N ALA A 428 -1.80 6.59 5.22
CA ALA A 428 -2.68 6.38 4.05
C ALA A 428 -3.68 7.53 3.82
N GLY A 429 -4.25 8.08 4.90
CA GLY A 429 -5.11 9.28 4.80
C GLY A 429 -4.36 10.49 4.27
N ARG A 430 -3.13 10.73 4.75
CA ARG A 430 -2.28 11.84 4.28
C ARG A 430 -1.85 11.67 2.83
N THR A 431 -1.45 10.46 2.42
CA THR A 431 -1.06 10.19 1.02
C THR A 431 -2.25 10.29 0.08
N THR A 432 -3.45 9.95 0.53
CA THR A 432 -4.68 10.14 -0.25
C THR A 432 -4.90 11.62 -0.56
N VAL A 433 -4.82 12.48 0.46
CA VAL A 433 -4.94 13.94 0.28
C VAL A 433 -3.82 14.46 -0.62
N ALA A 434 -2.57 14.03 -0.41
CA ALA A 434 -1.44 14.43 -1.25
C ALA A 434 -1.64 14.04 -2.72
N THR A 435 -2.11 12.82 -2.98
CA THR A 435 -2.40 12.33 -4.34
C THR A 435 -3.49 13.16 -4.99
N LEU A 436 -4.56 13.49 -4.27
CA LEU A 436 -5.64 14.34 -4.79
C LEU A 436 -5.16 15.76 -5.10
N ILE A 437 -4.28 16.33 -4.28
CA ILE A 437 -3.66 17.65 -4.55
C ILE A 437 -2.81 17.58 -5.82
N VAL A 438 -1.97 16.54 -5.96
CA VAL A 438 -1.15 16.33 -7.16
C VAL A 438 -2.04 16.20 -8.39
N LEU A 439 -3.08 15.37 -8.34
CA LEU A 439 -4.01 15.20 -9.44
C LEU A 439 -4.72 16.52 -9.80
N ALA A 440 -5.16 17.28 -8.80
CA ALA A 440 -5.75 18.60 -9.00
C ALA A 440 -4.77 19.59 -9.66
N LEU A 441 -3.50 19.61 -9.28
CA LEU A 441 -2.48 20.44 -9.92
C LEU A 441 -2.18 19.98 -11.35
N THR A 442 -2.10 18.67 -11.59
CA THR A 442 -1.88 18.14 -12.94
C THR A 442 -3.10 18.33 -13.86
N SER A 443 -4.29 18.50 -13.29
CA SER A 443 -5.55 18.72 -14.03
C SER A 443 -5.55 19.99 -14.88
N PHE A 444 -4.75 21.00 -14.50
CA PHE A 444 -4.57 22.22 -15.28
C PHE A 444 -3.86 21.98 -16.62
N VAL A 445 -3.11 20.88 -16.73
CA VAL A 445 -2.33 20.52 -17.94
C VAL A 445 -2.94 19.31 -18.64
N ASN A 446 -3.46 18.34 -17.89
CA ASN A 446 -4.00 17.10 -18.42
C ASN A 446 -5.45 16.87 -17.92
N PRO A 447 -6.46 17.00 -18.80
CA PRO A 447 -7.86 16.72 -18.45
C PRO A 447 -8.11 15.32 -17.88
N LEU A 448 -7.29 14.32 -18.23
CA LEU A 448 -7.39 12.98 -17.67
C LEU A 448 -7.14 12.99 -16.15
N ALA A 449 -6.23 13.83 -15.66
CA ALA A 449 -5.98 13.94 -14.23
C ALA A 449 -7.18 14.52 -13.47
N LEU A 450 -7.96 15.42 -14.10
CA LEU A 450 -9.22 15.92 -13.51
C LEU A 450 -10.22 14.77 -13.35
N TYR A 451 -10.38 13.99 -14.41
CA TYR A 451 -11.26 12.83 -14.41
C TYR A 451 -10.88 11.86 -13.28
N TRP A 452 -9.59 11.54 -13.14
CA TRP A 452 -9.08 10.66 -12.09
C TRP A 452 -9.28 11.23 -10.68
N ALA A 453 -9.05 12.52 -10.48
CA ALA A 453 -9.31 13.18 -9.20
C ALA A 453 -10.78 13.04 -8.80
N ILE A 454 -11.71 13.28 -9.72
CA ILE A 454 -13.15 13.15 -9.50
C ILE A 454 -13.50 11.70 -9.16
N ALA A 455 -13.05 10.74 -9.96
CA ALA A 455 -13.32 9.32 -9.72
C ALA A 455 -12.87 8.88 -8.32
N ILE A 456 -11.66 9.27 -7.89
CA ILE A 456 -11.16 8.94 -6.55
C ILE A 456 -12.00 9.61 -5.46
N VAL A 457 -12.31 10.90 -5.59
CA VAL A 457 -13.08 11.65 -4.57
C VAL A 457 -14.46 11.03 -4.33
N PHE A 458 -15.15 10.60 -5.39
CA PHE A 458 -16.52 10.10 -5.28
C PHE A 458 -16.62 8.58 -5.03
N LEU A 459 -15.70 7.79 -5.59
CA LEU A 459 -15.82 6.33 -5.57
C LEU A 459 -14.88 5.65 -4.58
N GLN A 460 -13.71 6.25 -4.28
CA GLN A 460 -12.61 5.53 -3.63
C GLN A 460 -11.97 6.29 -2.46
N ARG A 461 -12.39 7.51 -2.13
CA ARG A 461 -11.69 8.41 -1.18
C ARG A 461 -11.45 7.81 0.20
N ASP A 462 -12.39 7.02 0.69
CA ASP A 462 -12.34 6.51 2.06
C ASP A 462 -11.26 5.44 2.20
N LEU A 463 -10.71 5.28 3.41
CA LEU A 463 -9.74 4.22 3.67
C LEU A 463 -10.45 2.86 3.79
N GLU A 464 -9.69 1.78 3.61
CA GLU A 464 -10.22 0.44 3.80
C GLU A 464 -10.65 0.23 5.26
N ARG A 465 -11.67 -0.59 5.48
CA ARG A 465 -12.20 -0.86 6.84
C ARG A 465 -11.08 -1.38 7.77
N PRO A 466 -11.17 -1.12 9.09
CA PRO A 466 -10.17 -1.64 10.01
C PRO A 466 -10.07 -3.16 9.94
N SER A 467 -8.83 -3.65 9.91
CA SER A 467 -8.57 -5.08 10.12
C SER A 467 -8.81 -5.44 11.59
N LEU A 468 -9.05 -6.71 11.87
CA LEU A 468 -9.25 -7.22 13.22
C LEU A 468 -8.01 -6.97 14.10
N ASN A 469 -6.80 -7.07 13.53
CA ASN A 469 -5.57 -6.64 14.17
C ASN A 469 -4.74 -5.70 13.28
N GLU A 470 -4.69 -4.42 13.62
CA GLU A 470 -3.85 -3.41 12.96
C GLU A 470 -2.56 -3.08 13.72
N LEU A 471 -2.34 -3.66 14.90
CA LEU A 471 -1.16 -3.40 15.72
C LEU A 471 0.07 -4.18 15.21
N THR A 472 -0.15 -5.34 14.57
CA THR A 472 0.94 -6.11 13.95
C THR A 472 1.34 -5.46 12.62
N GLU A 473 2.61 -5.08 12.50
CA GLU A 473 3.16 -4.54 11.26
C GLU A 473 3.45 -5.65 10.23
N PRO A 474 3.40 -5.34 8.91
CA PRO A 474 3.90 -6.23 7.88
C PRO A 474 5.41 -6.43 7.98
N ASP A 475 5.91 -7.54 7.42
CA ASP A 475 7.35 -7.80 7.37
C ASP A 475 8.08 -6.90 6.34
N ASP A 476 9.41 -6.78 6.52
CA ASP A 476 10.24 -5.92 5.66
C ASP A 476 10.19 -6.33 4.18
N ALA A 477 9.95 -7.60 3.88
CA ALA A 477 9.81 -8.10 2.50
C ALA A 477 8.58 -7.50 1.80
N ARG A 478 7.43 -7.48 2.47
CA ARG A 478 6.22 -6.81 1.97
C ARG A 478 6.43 -5.32 1.84
N ALA A 479 7.09 -4.69 2.82
CA ALA A 479 7.42 -3.26 2.73
C ALA A 479 8.26 -2.93 1.49
N ALA A 480 9.30 -3.74 1.20
CA ALA A 480 10.14 -3.60 0.02
C ALA A 480 9.36 -3.80 -1.30
N LEU A 481 8.50 -4.82 -1.37
CA LEU A 481 7.65 -5.06 -2.53
C LEU A 481 6.65 -3.92 -2.76
N GLY A 482 6.05 -3.39 -1.70
CA GLY A 482 5.17 -2.23 -1.78
C GLY A 482 5.90 -0.99 -2.27
N LEU A 483 7.11 -0.73 -1.78
CA LEU A 483 7.93 0.39 -2.26
C LEU A 483 8.32 0.23 -3.73
N LEU A 484 8.66 -1.00 -4.16
CA LEU A 484 8.94 -1.30 -5.57
C LEU A 484 7.70 -1.06 -6.44
N ALA A 485 6.51 -1.47 -6.01
CA ALA A 485 5.27 -1.20 -6.75
C ALA A 485 4.98 0.29 -6.87
N LEU A 486 5.13 1.06 -5.78
CA LEU A 486 4.97 2.52 -5.82
C LEU A 486 6.02 3.18 -6.72
N PHE A 487 7.25 2.69 -6.73
CA PHE A 487 8.29 3.16 -7.65
C PHE A 487 7.93 2.86 -9.11
N LEU A 488 7.49 1.64 -9.43
CA LEU A 488 7.06 1.28 -10.78
C LEU A 488 5.86 2.07 -11.25
N MET A 489 4.92 2.38 -10.34
CA MET A 489 3.81 3.29 -10.61
C MET A 489 4.31 4.67 -11.00
N LEU A 490 5.21 5.27 -10.21
CA LEU A 490 5.79 6.59 -10.53
C LEU A 490 6.57 6.55 -11.85
N ALA A 491 7.38 5.52 -12.08
CA ALA A 491 8.13 5.35 -13.32
C ALA A 491 7.21 5.18 -14.55
N THR A 492 6.01 4.65 -14.35
CA THR A 492 5.02 4.48 -15.43
C THR A 492 4.28 5.79 -15.72
N LEU A 493 3.84 6.52 -14.69
CA LEU A 493 3.00 7.72 -14.85
C LEU A 493 3.77 9.02 -15.06
N ILE A 494 5.04 9.09 -14.66
CA ILE A 494 5.85 10.30 -14.81
C ILE A 494 6.49 10.31 -16.21
N PRO A 495 6.28 11.40 -16.99
CA PRO A 495 6.94 11.57 -18.28
C PRO A 495 8.41 11.97 -18.12
N PHE A 496 9.22 11.76 -19.15
CA PHE A 496 10.58 12.29 -19.19
C PHE A 496 10.59 13.82 -19.19
N ALA A 497 11.54 14.41 -18.47
CA ALA A 497 11.86 15.82 -18.65
C ALA A 497 12.32 16.06 -20.11
N PRO A 498 11.86 17.11 -20.81
CA PRO A 498 12.17 17.33 -22.21
C PRO A 498 13.68 17.34 -22.52
N SER A 499 14.48 17.93 -21.63
CA SER A 499 15.95 17.97 -21.75
C SER A 499 16.61 16.60 -21.61
N PHE A 500 16.03 15.70 -20.80
CA PHE A 500 16.55 14.36 -20.61
C PHE A 500 16.10 13.42 -21.74
N ALA A 501 14.87 13.56 -22.23
CA ALA A 501 14.37 12.82 -23.39
C ALA A 501 15.24 13.05 -24.64
N GLY A 502 15.60 14.32 -24.92
CA GLY A 502 16.50 14.65 -26.03
C GLY A 502 17.90 14.06 -25.86
N ARG A 503 18.45 14.04 -24.64
CA ARG A 503 19.75 13.39 -24.34
C ARG A 503 19.72 11.87 -24.49
N LEU A 504 18.57 11.25 -24.25
CA LEU A 504 18.34 9.83 -24.51
C LEU A 504 18.06 9.53 -25.99
N GLY A 505 18.00 10.55 -26.86
CA GLY A 505 17.71 10.39 -28.28
C GLY A 505 16.34 9.75 -28.52
N ILE A 506 15.34 10.17 -27.75
CA ILE A 506 13.92 9.85 -27.95
C ILE A 506 13.30 11.12 -28.51
N GLY A 507 12.75 11.08 -29.72
CA GLY A 507 12.29 12.26 -30.48
C GLY A 507 13.46 13.13 -30.94
N GLY A 508 13.43 13.52 -32.23
CA GLY A 508 14.45 14.35 -32.88
C GLY A 508 14.59 15.75 -32.33
#